data_AF-A0A1Q3LDQ3-F1
#
_entry.id   AF-A0A1Q3LDQ3-F1
#
_cell.length_a   1.000
_cell.length_b   1.000
_cell.length_c   1.000
_cell.angle_alpha   90.00
_cell.angle_beta   90.00
_cell.angle_gamma   90.00
#
_symmetry.space_group_name_H-M   'P 1'
#
loop_
_entity.id
_entity.type
_entity.pdbx_description
1 polymer ?
#
loop_
_entity_poly.entity_id
_entity_poly.type
_entity_poly.pdbx_seq_one_letter_code
_entity_poly.pdbx_strand_id
1 'polypeptide(L)'
;MSAFSSAASANMDDAAYCQALIKKYHTFAPAHRSEMAGTVDVNVAIEQCRTGNPAGGIPVLEKKLRDARLDLPSRDAAAPAAKP
;
A
#
# COMPACT_ATOMS: atom_id res chain seq x y z
N MET A 1 -24.61 -3.65 -28.27
CA MET A 1 -23.52 -2.72 -27.89
C MET A 1 -22.55 -3.44 -26.99
N SER A 2 -21.33 -3.69 -27.47
CA SER A 2 -20.20 -4.11 -26.63
C SER A 2 -19.72 -2.91 -25.81
N ALA A 3 -19.57 -3.07 -24.49
CA ALA A 3 -18.83 -2.14 -23.64
C ALA A 3 -17.97 -2.96 -22.68
N PHE A 4 -16.76 -3.26 -23.14
CA PHE A 4 -15.70 -3.86 -22.36
C PHE A 4 -15.25 -2.82 -21.32
N SER A 5 -15.78 -2.91 -20.10
CA SER A 5 -15.22 -2.15 -18.99
C SER A 5 -13.97 -2.88 -18.51
N SER A 6 -12.83 -2.55 -19.12
CA SER A 6 -11.50 -2.92 -18.64
C SER A 6 -11.25 -2.33 -17.24
N ALA A 7 -11.83 -2.93 -16.20
CA ALA A 7 -11.38 -2.73 -14.82
C ALA A 7 -10.14 -3.59 -14.49
N ALA A 8 -9.63 -4.36 -15.46
CA ALA A 8 -8.49 -5.25 -15.28
C ALA A 8 -7.10 -4.55 -15.33
N SER A 9 -7.05 -3.24 -15.65
CA SER A 9 -5.77 -2.50 -15.81
C SER A 9 -5.46 -1.50 -14.69
N ALA A 10 -6.44 -1.14 -13.85
CA ALA A 10 -6.19 -0.39 -12.61
C ALA A 10 -5.81 -1.31 -11.43
N ASN A 11 -6.26 -2.58 -11.48
CA ASN A 11 -6.08 -3.55 -10.40
C ASN A 11 -4.62 -4.00 -10.22
N MET A 12 -3.81 -3.95 -11.29
CA MET A 12 -2.37 -4.26 -11.20
C MET A 12 -1.60 -3.15 -10.46
N ASP A 13 -1.99 -1.89 -10.68
CA ASP A 13 -1.31 -0.73 -10.11
C ASP A 13 -1.63 -0.57 -8.62
N ASP A 14 -2.89 -0.73 -8.21
CA ASP A 14 -3.26 -0.72 -6.78
C ASP A 14 -2.62 -1.88 -5.99
N ALA A 15 -2.51 -3.08 -6.58
CA ALA A 15 -1.83 -4.20 -5.94
C ALA A 15 -0.32 -3.94 -5.78
N ALA A 16 0.34 -3.43 -6.82
CA ALA A 16 1.75 -3.03 -6.78
C ALA A 16 1.98 -1.89 -5.77
N TYR A 17 1.07 -0.91 -5.77
CA TYR A 17 1.08 0.22 -4.84
C TYR A 17 0.96 -0.26 -3.40
N CYS A 18 0.02 -1.17 -3.13
CA CYS A 18 -0.12 -1.68 -1.78
C CYS A 18 1.13 -2.47 -1.32
N GLN A 19 1.73 -3.28 -2.19
CA GLN A 19 2.99 -3.96 -1.87
C GLN A 19 4.12 -2.96 -1.57
N ALA A 20 4.21 -1.86 -2.31
CA ALA A 20 5.18 -0.80 -2.04
C ALA A 20 4.97 -0.15 -0.66
N LEU A 21 3.72 0.12 -0.28
CA LEU A 21 3.37 0.65 1.05
C LEU A 21 3.73 -0.33 2.18
N ILE A 22 3.42 -1.62 2.00
CA ILE A 22 3.75 -2.68 2.97
C ILE A 22 5.25 -2.76 3.17
N LYS A 23 6.03 -2.79 2.07
CA LYS A 23 7.50 -2.82 2.12
C LYS A 23 8.05 -1.59 2.86
N LYS A 24 7.49 -0.41 2.59
CA LYS A 24 7.86 0.83 3.28
C LYS A 24 7.56 0.70 4.78
N TYR A 25 6.34 0.33 5.14
CA TYR A 25 5.95 0.11 6.53
C TYR A 25 6.90 -0.84 7.27
N HIS A 26 7.23 -2.00 6.70
CA HIS A 26 8.18 -2.94 7.34
C HIS A 26 9.61 -2.40 7.46
N THR A 27 10.04 -1.52 6.56
CA THR A 27 11.36 -0.87 6.64
C THR A 27 11.41 0.15 7.77
N PHE A 28 10.33 0.90 8.00
CA PHE A 28 10.26 1.98 9.00
C PHE A 28 9.75 1.54 10.38
N ALA A 29 8.90 0.52 10.44
CA ALA A 29 8.33 -0.02 11.69
C ALA A 29 9.35 -0.41 12.77
N PRO A 30 10.50 -1.04 12.49
CA PRO A 30 11.47 -1.34 13.54
C PRO A 30 12.12 -0.08 14.12
N ALA A 31 12.35 0.96 13.32
CA ALA A 31 12.92 2.23 13.77
C ALA A 31 11.91 3.09 14.57
N HIS A 32 10.62 3.00 14.22
CA HIS A 32 9.52 3.75 14.83
C HIS A 32 8.58 2.86 15.64
N ARG A 33 9.13 1.79 16.26
CA ARG A 33 8.33 0.75 16.92
C ARG A 33 7.37 1.33 17.95
N SER A 34 7.73 2.38 18.68
CA SER A 34 6.84 3.03 19.66
C SER A 34 5.67 3.79 19.02
N GLU A 35 5.86 4.40 17.84
CA GLU A 35 4.79 5.08 17.08
C GLU A 35 3.92 4.10 16.27
N MET A 36 4.46 2.91 16.00
CA MET A 36 3.80 1.83 15.25
C MET A 36 3.30 0.68 16.14
N ALA A 37 3.60 0.68 17.44
CA ALA A 37 3.09 -0.26 18.44
C ALA A 37 1.64 0.10 18.76
N GLY A 38 0.70 -0.47 18.01
CA GLY A 38 -0.73 -0.19 18.14
C GLY A 38 -1.51 -0.33 16.85
N THR A 39 -0.84 -0.63 15.74
CA THR A 39 -1.45 -0.58 14.41
C THR A 39 -2.07 -1.91 13.97
N VAL A 40 -3.05 -2.41 14.73
CA VAL A 40 -3.89 -3.54 14.31
C VAL A 40 -4.48 -3.26 12.93
N ASP A 41 -4.92 -2.02 12.69
CA ASP A 41 -5.43 -1.56 11.39
C ASP A 41 -4.43 -1.73 10.25
N VAL A 42 -3.13 -1.53 10.49
CA VAL A 42 -2.12 -1.75 9.44
C VAL A 42 -1.90 -3.23 9.17
N ASN A 43 -1.92 -4.09 10.19
CA ASN A 43 -1.87 -5.53 9.95
C ASN A 43 -3.09 -6.00 9.15
N VAL A 44 -4.27 -5.51 9.47
CA VAL A 44 -5.49 -5.78 8.69
C VAL A 44 -5.34 -5.24 7.26
N ALA A 45 -4.79 -4.05 7.08
CA ALA A 45 -4.56 -3.47 5.76
C ALA A 45 -3.54 -4.27 4.91
N ILE A 46 -2.45 -4.72 5.53
CA ILE A 46 -1.47 -5.62 4.93
C ILE A 46 -2.17 -6.90 4.44
N GLU A 47 -2.98 -7.53 5.30
CA GLU A 47 -3.72 -8.74 4.94
C GLU A 47 -4.78 -8.49 3.85
N GLN A 48 -5.49 -7.36 3.88
CA GLN A 48 -6.42 -6.98 2.82
C GLN A 48 -5.70 -6.85 1.48
N CYS A 49 -4.51 -6.27 1.46
CA CYS A 49 -3.72 -6.20 0.23
C CYS A 49 -3.18 -7.56 -0.23
N ARG A 50 -2.82 -8.46 0.69
CA ARG A 50 -2.40 -9.83 0.35
C ARG A 50 -3.55 -10.70 -0.15
N THR A 51 -4.76 -10.47 0.32
CA THR A 51 -5.97 -11.21 -0.07
C THR A 51 -6.63 -10.67 -1.35
N GLY A 52 -6.03 -9.63 -1.98
CA GLY A 52 -6.53 -9.07 -3.23
C GLY A 52 -7.59 -7.98 -3.06
N ASN A 53 -7.68 -7.39 -1.86
CA ASN A 53 -8.49 -6.20 -1.56
C ASN A 53 -7.60 -4.97 -1.28
N PRO A 54 -6.89 -4.43 -2.30
CA PRO A 54 -6.04 -3.27 -2.10
C PRO A 54 -6.85 -2.01 -1.76
N ALA A 55 -8.10 -1.90 -2.21
CA ALA A 55 -8.96 -0.74 -1.97
C ALA A 55 -9.22 -0.48 -0.47
N GLY A 56 -9.28 -1.52 0.35
CA GLY A 56 -9.44 -1.37 1.81
C GLY A 56 -8.13 -1.18 2.57
N GLY A 57 -7.03 -1.76 2.08
CA GLY A 57 -5.73 -1.70 2.76
C GLY A 57 -4.92 -0.43 2.46
N ILE A 58 -4.91 0.03 1.22
CA ILE A 58 -4.16 1.21 0.80
C ILE A 58 -4.45 2.46 1.65
N PRO A 59 -5.72 2.91 1.84
CA PRO A 59 -5.98 4.16 2.55
C PRO A 59 -5.51 4.13 4.01
N VAL A 60 -5.50 2.95 4.64
CA VAL A 60 -5.04 2.75 6.01
C VAL A 60 -3.51 2.84 6.08
N LEU A 61 -2.82 2.12 5.19
CA LEU A 61 -1.36 2.15 5.07
C LEU A 61 -0.85 3.56 4.74
N GLU A 62 -1.47 4.24 3.77
CA GLU A 62 -1.16 5.62 3.41
C GLU A 62 -1.32 6.57 4.60
N LYS A 63 -2.44 6.47 5.32
CA LYS A 63 -2.70 7.32 6.47
C LYS A 63 -1.66 7.11 7.57
N LYS A 64 -1.30 5.86 7.89
CA LYS A 64 -0.32 5.60 8.94
C LYS A 64 1.08 6.08 8.57
N LEU A 65 1.50 5.85 7.33
CA LEU A 65 2.80 6.33 6.86
C LEU A 65 2.85 7.86 6.86
N ARG A 66 1.77 8.56 6.46
CA ARG A 66 1.70 10.03 6.57
C ARG A 66 1.67 10.54 8.01
N ASP A 67 0.97 9.84 8.90
CA ASP A 67 0.92 10.16 10.33
C ASP A 67 2.31 10.08 10.98
N ALA A 68 3.10 9.08 10.57
CA ALA A 68 4.51 8.94 10.90
C ALA A 68 5.44 9.92 10.14
N ARG A 69 4.88 10.89 9.41
CA ARG A 69 5.59 11.87 8.55
C ARG A 69 6.54 11.24 7.53
N LEU A 70 6.22 10.04 7.07
CA LEU A 70 6.96 9.35 6.02
C LEU A 70 6.44 9.77 4.66
N ASP A 71 7.37 9.98 3.74
CA ASP A 71 7.05 10.21 2.34
C ASP A 71 6.33 9.00 1.74
N LEU A 72 5.26 9.19 0.98
CA LEU A 72 4.53 8.08 0.35
C LEU A 72 5.04 7.86 -1.08
N PRO A 73 5.15 6.60 -1.54
CA PRO A 73 5.31 6.38 -2.97
C PRO A 73 4.15 7.05 -3.72
N SER A 74 4.41 7.71 -4.85
CA SER A 74 3.35 8.14 -5.76
C SER A 74 2.68 6.90 -6.35
N ARG A 75 1.34 6.94 -6.50
CA ARG A 75 0.59 5.84 -7.12
C ARG A 75 1.12 5.54 -8.52
N ASP A 76 1.39 6.59 -9.30
CA ASP A 76 1.98 6.52 -10.63
C ASP A 76 3.45 6.04 -10.65
N ALA A 77 4.13 6.05 -9.49
CA ALA A 77 5.53 5.62 -9.34
C ALA A 77 5.65 4.22 -8.69
N ALA A 78 4.55 3.54 -8.39
CA ALA A 78 4.57 2.13 -8.00
C ALA A 78 4.67 1.17 -9.19
N ALA A 79 4.57 1.68 -10.42
CA ALA A 79 5.24 1.10 -11.58
C ALA A 79 6.77 1.15 -11.36
N PRO A 80 7.49 0.07 -11.63
CA PRO A 80 8.61 -0.42 -10.83
C PRO A 80 9.78 0.58 -10.74
N ALA A 81 9.92 1.23 -9.60
CA ALA A 81 11.24 1.61 -9.06
C ALA A 81 11.97 0.37 -8.52
N ALA A 82 12.06 -0.66 -9.35
CA ALA A 82 13.11 -1.66 -9.30
C ALA A 82 13.91 -1.43 -10.58
N LYS A 83 15.08 -0.81 -10.44
CA LYS A 83 16.05 -0.70 -11.52
C LYS A 83 17.44 -0.93 -10.92
N PRO A 84 18.36 -1.46 -11.74
CA PRO A 84 18.91 -2.81 -11.73
C PRO A 84 20.00 -3.06 -10.68
#